data_AF-A0A5B9WUU9-F1
#
_entry.id   AF-A0A5B9WUU9-F1
#
_cell.length_a   1.000
_cell.length_b   1.000
_cell.length_c   1.000
_cell.angle_alpha   90.00
_cell.angle_beta   90.00
_cell.angle_gamma   90.00
#
_symmetry.space_group_name_H-M   'P 1'
#
loop_
_entity.id
_entity.type
_entity.pdbx_description
1 polymer ?
#
loop_
_entity_poly.entity_id
_entity_poly.type
_entity_poly.pdbx_seq_one_letter_code
_entity_poly.pdbx_strand_id
1 'polypeptide(L)'
;MQTKIKGSRLFISSVKEYDTVMHQIDRLMKKGESNLTNADIKELQKFIDAVKKFEDEHYSLPKPQTLLGMLELKMFEMKMNQKEMAVFLGIAASKFSQILNKKRNPDIEFLKIIYIKLKIDPKFILDHI
;
A
#
# COMPACT_ATOMS: atom_id res chain seq x y z
N MET A 1 -9.25 26.50 -19.13
CA MET A 1 -10.15 25.57 -18.41
C MET A 1 -9.84 25.72 -16.94
N GLN A 2 -10.82 26.15 -16.16
CA GLN A 2 -10.64 26.64 -14.80
C GLN A 2 -10.71 25.47 -13.82
N THR A 3 -9.66 25.27 -13.02
CA THR A 3 -9.71 24.40 -11.84
C THR A 3 -10.73 24.98 -10.86
N LYS A 4 -11.85 24.29 -10.65
CA LYS A 4 -12.91 24.76 -9.75
C LYS A 4 -12.47 24.58 -8.30
N ILE A 5 -12.07 25.67 -7.66
CA ILE A 5 -11.85 25.73 -6.22
C ILE A 5 -13.22 25.83 -5.55
N LYS A 6 -13.78 24.71 -5.08
CA LYS A 6 -14.97 24.70 -4.22
C LYS A 6 -14.53 24.38 -2.79
N GLY A 7 -14.26 25.42 -2.00
CA GLY A 7 -13.98 25.33 -0.57
C GLY A 7 -12.69 24.58 -0.22
N SER A 8 -11.57 25.29 -0.15
CA SER A 8 -10.31 24.88 0.53
C SER A 8 -9.62 23.58 0.09
N ARG A 9 -10.23 22.74 -0.75
CA ARG A 9 -9.74 21.44 -1.20
C ARG A 9 -9.55 21.43 -2.72
N LEU A 10 -8.35 21.06 -3.15
CA LEU A 10 -8.04 20.83 -4.55
C LEU A 10 -8.62 19.48 -4.98
N PHE A 11 -9.17 19.42 -6.19
CA PHE A 11 -9.70 18.20 -6.78
C PHE A 11 -9.12 18.04 -8.18
N ILE A 12 -8.64 16.83 -8.49
CA ILE A 12 -8.06 16.46 -9.78
C ILE A 12 -9.08 15.56 -10.47
N SER A 13 -9.49 15.93 -11.68
CA SER A 13 -10.53 15.25 -12.45
C SER A 13 -10.06 14.70 -13.79
N SER A 14 -8.80 14.94 -14.16
CA SER A 14 -8.22 14.50 -15.42
C SER A 14 -6.72 14.28 -15.30
N VAL A 15 -6.17 13.46 -16.20
CA VAL A 15 -4.71 13.22 -16.31
C VAL A 15 -3.93 14.52 -16.52
N LYS A 16 -4.47 15.47 -17.29
CA LYS A 16 -3.82 16.76 -17.51
C LYS A 16 -3.73 17.61 -16.24
N GLU A 17 -4.78 17.59 -15.41
CA GLU A 17 -4.76 18.25 -14.10
C GLU A 17 -3.78 17.55 -13.15
N TYR A 18 -3.73 16.23 -13.20
CA TYR A 18 -2.76 15.42 -12.45
C TYR A 18 -1.31 15.80 -12.79
N ASP A 19 -0.95 15.82 -14.08
CA ASP A 19 0.40 16.22 -14.53
C ASP A 19 0.77 17.64 -14.10
N THR A 20 -0.20 18.55 -14.17
CA THR A 20 -0.01 19.94 -13.72
C THR A 20 0.30 20.00 -12.23
N VAL A 21 -0.44 19.26 -11.40
CA VAL A 21 -0.22 19.22 -9.94
C VAL A 21 1.11 18.54 -9.62
N MET A 22 1.48 17.47 -10.34
CA MET A 22 2.78 16.81 -10.17
C MET A 22 3.97 17.74 -10.47
N HIS A 23 3.88 18.57 -11.52
CA HIS A 23 4.88 19.60 -11.77
C HIS A 23 4.97 20.67 -10.66
N GLN A 24 3.85 20.99 -10.02
CA GLN A 24 3.83 21.93 -8.88
C GLN A 24 4.48 21.31 -7.64
N ILE A 25 4.21 20.03 -7.37
CA ILE A 25 4.87 19.27 -6.31
C ILE A 25 6.39 19.25 -6.55
N ASP A 26 6.83 18.85 -7.75
CA ASP A 26 8.25 18.77 -8.11
C ASP A 26 8.95 20.13 -7.94
N ARG A 27 8.32 21.22 -8.38
CA ARG A 27 8.84 22.58 -8.18
C ARG A 27 9.01 22.94 -6.71
N LEU A 28 8.06 22.57 -5.85
CA LEU A 28 8.17 22.81 -4.41
C LEU A 28 9.26 21.94 -3.78
N MET A 29 9.32 20.65 -4.11
CA MET A 29 10.34 19.74 -3.59
C MET A 29 11.76 20.14 -3.98
N LYS A 30 11.95 20.69 -5.19
CA LYS A 30 13.24 21.19 -5.68
C LYS A 30 13.81 22.38 -4.88
N LYS A 31 12.99 23.07 -4.09
CA LYS A 31 13.49 24.09 -3.15
C LYS A 31 14.39 23.46 -2.08
N GLY A 32 14.19 22.18 -1.77
CA GLY A 32 14.82 21.49 -0.65
C GLY A 32 14.08 21.74 0.66
N GLU A 33 14.04 20.73 1.54
CA GLU A 33 13.25 20.73 2.78
C GLU A 33 13.54 21.95 3.66
N SER A 34 14.83 22.31 3.82
CA SER A 34 15.27 23.43 4.64
C SER A 34 14.81 24.81 4.15
N ASN A 35 14.37 24.91 2.88
CA ASN A 35 13.97 26.17 2.25
C ASN A 35 12.45 26.27 2.05
N LEU A 36 11.67 25.29 2.51
CA LEU A 36 10.22 25.33 2.43
C LEU A 36 9.64 26.22 3.52
N THR A 37 8.83 27.19 3.13
CA THR A 37 8.05 28.00 4.07
C THR A 37 6.84 27.22 4.59
N ASN A 38 6.25 27.67 5.70
CA ASN A 38 4.98 27.10 6.18
C ASN A 38 3.85 27.20 5.14
N ALA A 39 3.88 28.19 4.26
CA ALA A 39 2.93 28.31 3.15
C ALA A 39 3.19 27.23 2.09
N ASP A 40 4.45 27.01 1.71
CA ASP A 40 4.83 25.95 0.76
C ASP A 40 4.42 24.57 1.28
N ILE A 41 4.63 24.29 2.57
CA ILE A 41 4.24 23.01 3.19
C ILE A 41 2.73 22.80 3.13
N LYS A 42 1.93 23.83 3.44
CA LYS A 42 0.47 23.74 3.35
C LYS A 42 -0.02 23.55 1.92
N GLU A 43 0.65 24.18 0.96
CA GLU A 43 0.32 24.01 -0.46
C GLU A 43 0.68 22.61 -0.95
N LEU A 44 1.87 22.13 -0.59
CA LEU A 44 2.35 20.78 -0.88
C LEU A 44 1.40 19.71 -0.31
N GLN A 45 0.95 19.86 0.94
CA GLN A 45 -0.03 18.96 1.56
C GLN A 45 -1.33 18.90 0.75
N LYS A 46 -1.86 20.05 0.30
CA LYS A 46 -3.07 20.08 -0.53
C LYS A 46 -2.88 19.37 -1.87
N PHE A 47 -1.71 19.53 -2.49
CA PHE A 47 -1.39 18.83 -3.74
C PHE A 47 -1.28 17.33 -3.52
N ILE A 48 -0.57 16.89 -2.49
CA ILE A 48 -0.41 15.47 -2.14
C ILE A 48 -1.77 14.83 -1.85
N ASP A 49 -2.63 15.48 -1.06
CA ASP A 49 -3.96 14.96 -0.75
C ASP A 49 -4.83 14.78 -2.01
N ALA A 50 -4.76 15.74 -2.95
CA ALA A 50 -5.50 15.69 -4.20
C ALA A 50 -4.98 14.61 -5.15
N VAL A 51 -3.65 14.50 -5.27
CA VAL A 51 -2.97 13.46 -6.06
C VAL A 51 -3.32 12.08 -5.53
N LYS A 52 -3.16 11.86 -4.21
CA LYS A 52 -3.44 10.58 -3.57
C LYS A 52 -4.87 10.13 -3.84
N LYS A 53 -5.85 11.04 -3.72
CA LYS A 53 -7.24 10.71 -4.02
C LYS A 53 -7.44 10.31 -5.49
N PHE A 54 -6.81 11.02 -6.42
CA PHE A 54 -6.89 10.68 -7.84
C PHE A 54 -6.25 9.32 -8.15
N GLU A 55 -5.08 9.04 -7.57
CA GLU A 55 -4.36 7.77 -7.70
C GLU A 55 -5.14 6.60 -7.10
N ASP A 56 -5.74 6.77 -5.92
CA ASP A 56 -6.58 5.73 -5.30
C ASP A 56 -7.77 5.34 -6.20
N GLU A 57 -8.33 6.31 -6.95
CA GLU A 57 -9.46 6.10 -7.87
C GLU A 57 -9.03 5.55 -9.26
N HIS A 58 -7.85 5.92 -9.78
CA HIS A 58 -7.44 5.64 -11.16
C HIS A 58 -6.29 4.63 -11.30
N TYR A 59 -5.44 4.51 -10.28
CA TYR A 59 -4.21 3.74 -10.27
C TYR A 59 -4.14 2.85 -9.03
N SER A 60 -5.13 1.99 -8.82
CA SER A 60 -5.06 0.98 -7.77
C SER A 60 -3.84 0.09 -8.01
N LEU A 61 -2.90 0.08 -7.05
CA LEU A 61 -1.84 -0.91 -7.04
C LEU A 61 -2.48 -2.31 -7.04
N PRO A 62 -2.02 -3.23 -7.90
CA PRO A 62 -2.55 -4.57 -7.92
C PRO A 62 -2.24 -5.23 -6.57
N LYS A 63 -3.28 -5.44 -5.76
CA LYS A 63 -3.17 -6.24 -4.55
C LYS A 63 -2.95 -7.70 -4.95
N PRO A 64 -2.18 -8.47 -4.17
CA PRO A 64 -2.05 -9.91 -4.42
C PRO A 64 -3.43 -10.55 -4.54
N GLN A 65 -3.67 -11.32 -5.60
CA GLN A 65 -4.93 -12.02 -5.86
C GLN A 65 -4.95 -13.43 -5.27
N THR A 66 -3.96 -13.77 -4.46
CA THR A 66 -3.85 -15.08 -3.81
C THR A 66 -3.32 -14.91 -2.40
N LEU A 67 -3.68 -15.84 -1.52
CA LEU A 67 -3.12 -15.89 -0.17
C LEU A 67 -1.60 -15.99 -0.20
N LEU A 68 -1.05 -16.76 -1.15
CA LEU A 68 0.40 -16.91 -1.34
C LEU A 68 1.08 -15.60 -1.70
N GLY A 69 0.59 -14.90 -2.72
CA GLY A 69 1.16 -13.60 -3.10
C GLY A 69 1.06 -12.59 -1.96
N MET A 70 0.03 -12.67 -1.12
CA MET A 70 -0.08 -11.84 0.07
C MET A 70 0.99 -12.18 1.11
N LEU A 71 1.28 -13.47 1.32
CA LEU A 71 2.36 -13.90 2.22
C LEU A 71 3.74 -13.49 1.68
N GLU A 72 3.97 -13.59 0.38
CA GLU A 72 5.20 -13.13 -0.28
C GLU A 72 5.38 -11.62 -0.15
N LEU A 73 4.30 -10.84 -0.34
CA LEU A 73 4.31 -9.40 -0.11
C LEU A 73 4.67 -9.08 1.34
N LYS A 74 4.07 -9.77 2.32
CA LYS A 74 4.38 -9.56 3.75
C LYS A 74 5.83 -9.91 4.08
N MET A 75 6.36 -10.98 3.50
CA MET A 75 7.77 -11.32 3.63
C MET A 75 8.68 -10.23 3.07
N PHE A 76 8.35 -9.69 1.89
CA PHE A 76 9.09 -8.60 1.26
C PHE A 76 9.05 -7.31 2.11
N GLU A 77 7.86 -6.88 2.55
CA GLU A 77 7.67 -5.70 3.41
C GLU A 77 8.48 -5.80 4.70
N MET A 78 8.56 -6.99 5.29
CA MET A 78 9.27 -7.25 6.54
C MET A 78 10.75 -7.63 6.36
N LYS A 79 11.23 -7.72 5.11
CA LYS A 79 12.58 -8.19 4.75
C LYS A 79 12.94 -9.55 5.37
N MET A 80 11.97 -10.46 5.41
CA MET A 80 12.14 -11.80 5.98
C MET A 80 12.18 -12.87 4.89
N ASN A 81 13.05 -13.87 5.05
CA ASN A 81 12.99 -15.10 4.27
C ASN A 81 11.94 -16.09 4.83
N GLN A 82 11.67 -17.19 4.12
CA GLN A 82 10.62 -18.14 4.52
C GLN A 82 10.86 -18.75 5.91
N LYS A 83 12.13 -18.97 6.28
CA LYS A 83 12.50 -19.56 7.58
C LYS A 83 12.23 -18.56 8.71
N GLU A 84 12.64 -17.31 8.52
CA GLU A 84 12.37 -16.22 9.47
C GLU A 84 10.88 -15.98 9.64
N MET A 85 10.12 -15.95 8.53
CA MET A 85 8.66 -15.82 8.58
C MET A 85 8.00 -16.98 9.32
N ALA A 86 8.44 -18.22 9.09
CA ALA A 86 7.90 -19.37 9.81
C ALA A 86 8.14 -19.27 11.34
N VAL A 87 9.35 -18.85 11.74
CA VAL A 87 9.70 -18.60 13.15
C VAL A 87 8.83 -17.47 13.73
N PHE A 88 8.68 -16.36 12.99
CA PHE A 88 7.84 -15.24 13.39
C PHE A 88 6.37 -15.66 13.58
N LEU A 89 5.83 -16.47 12.67
CA LEU A 89 4.47 -17.01 12.76
C LEU A 89 4.34 -18.05 13.88
N GLY A 90 5.43 -18.66 14.32
CA GLY A 90 5.42 -19.70 15.37
C GLY A 90 5.03 -21.07 14.82
N ILE A 91 5.34 -21.35 13.56
CA ILE A 91 5.05 -22.62 12.89
C ILE A 91 6.32 -23.26 12.37
N ALA A 92 6.29 -24.58 12.16
CA ALA A 92 7.42 -25.29 11.55
C ALA A 92 7.71 -24.75 10.13
N ALA A 93 8.99 -24.52 9.81
CA ALA A 93 9.40 -24.07 8.48
C ALA A 93 8.93 -25.02 7.36
N SER A 94 8.88 -26.33 7.64
CA SER A 94 8.33 -27.32 6.72
C SER A 94 6.83 -27.11 6.46
N LYS A 95 6.03 -26.84 7.51
CA LYS A 95 4.60 -26.52 7.39
C LYS A 95 4.41 -25.27 6.53
N PHE A 96 5.16 -24.21 6.82
CA PHE A 96 5.08 -22.96 6.05
C PHE A 96 5.45 -23.16 4.58
N SER A 97 6.56 -23.85 4.31
CA SER A 97 7.01 -24.15 2.95
C SER A 97 6.00 -25.02 2.18
N GLN A 98 5.38 -26.01 2.82
CA GLN A 98 4.35 -26.82 2.18
C GLN A 98 3.10 -26.01 1.80
N ILE A 99 2.71 -25.05 2.66
CA ILE A 99 1.61 -24.11 2.38
C ILE A 99 1.99 -23.21 1.19
N LEU A 100 3.20 -22.63 1.20
CA LEU A 100 3.69 -21.79 0.11
C LEU A 100 3.87 -22.53 -1.23
N ASN A 101 4.07 -23.84 -1.19
CA ASN A 101 4.19 -24.66 -2.40
C ASN A 101 2.87 -25.35 -2.77
N LYS A 102 1.74 -24.98 -2.16
CA LYS A 102 0.41 -25.60 -2.36
C LYS A 102 0.38 -27.12 -2.13
N LYS A 103 1.36 -27.67 -1.40
CA LYS A 103 1.43 -29.09 -1.03
C LYS A 103 0.59 -29.42 0.20
N ARG A 104 0.18 -28.40 0.94
CA ARG A 104 -0.66 -28.50 2.13
C ARG A 104 -1.62 -27.32 2.17
N ASN A 105 -2.90 -27.59 2.40
CA ASN A 105 -3.89 -26.53 2.58
C ASN A 105 -3.68 -25.81 3.93
N PRO A 106 -3.89 -24.48 4.00
CA PRO A 106 -3.83 -23.75 5.25
C PRO A 106 -4.92 -24.22 6.21
N ASP A 107 -4.57 -24.50 7.47
CA ASP A 107 -5.53 -24.86 8.52
C ASP A 107 -6.06 -23.61 9.25
N ILE A 108 -7.18 -23.74 9.97
CA ILE A 108 -7.82 -22.63 10.70
C ILE A 108 -6.84 -21.96 11.68
N GLU A 109 -5.97 -22.75 12.29
CA GLU A 109 -4.92 -22.23 13.18
C GLU A 109 -3.97 -21.31 12.42
N PHE A 110 -3.46 -21.73 11.26
CA PHE A 110 -2.63 -20.89 10.41
C PHE A 110 -3.34 -19.61 9.97
N LEU A 111 -4.62 -19.71 9.56
CA LEU A 111 -5.42 -18.55 9.15
C LEU A 111 -5.58 -17.53 10.29
N LYS A 112 -5.81 -18.00 11.52
CA LYS A 112 -5.86 -17.14 12.72
C LYS A 112 -4.51 -16.47 12.97
N ILE A 113 -3.40 -17.20 12.83
CA ILE A 113 -2.06 -16.66 13.05
C ILE A 113 -1.75 -15.53 12.07
N ILE A 114 -2.02 -15.71 10.77
CA ILE A 114 -1.73 -14.68 9.76
C ILE A 114 -2.65 -13.46 9.90
N TYR A 115 -3.90 -13.64 10.35
CA TYR A 115 -4.77 -12.52 10.72
C TYR A 115 -4.17 -11.74 11.91
N ILE A 116 -3.78 -12.43 12.98
CA ILE A 116 -3.31 -11.79 14.22
C ILE A 116 -1.94 -11.11 14.02
N LYS A 117 -0.98 -11.82 13.41
CA LYS A 117 0.42 -11.40 13.32
C LYS A 117 0.73 -10.57 12.07
N LEU A 118 0.18 -10.95 10.90
CA LEU A 118 0.42 -10.24 9.64
C LEU A 118 -0.65 -9.19 9.31
N LYS A 119 -1.71 -9.10 10.14
CA LYS A 119 -2.84 -8.18 9.95
C LYS A 119 -3.47 -8.29 8.55
N ILE A 120 -3.46 -9.51 7.99
CA ILE A 120 -4.13 -9.79 6.72
C ILE A 120 -5.64 -9.78 6.99
N ASP A 121 -6.37 -9.05 6.16
CA ASP A 121 -7.81 -8.86 6.29
C ASP A 121 -8.56 -10.22 6.29
N PRO A 122 -9.47 -10.48 7.24
CA PRO A 122 -10.22 -11.74 7.31
C PRO A 122 -11.04 -12.03 6.06
N LYS A 123 -11.66 -11.02 5.45
CA LYS A 123 -12.43 -11.19 4.23
C LYS A 123 -11.50 -11.60 3.10
N PHE A 124 -10.35 -10.96 2.96
CA PHE A 124 -9.33 -11.36 1.99
C PHE A 124 -8.90 -12.82 2.19
N ILE A 125 -8.66 -13.25 3.44
CA ILE A 125 -8.30 -14.65 3.73
C ILE A 125 -9.40 -15.59 3.25
N LEU A 126 -10.66 -15.33 3.62
CA LEU A 126 -11.79 -16.20 3.28
C LEU A 126 -12.06 -16.25 1.78
N ASP A 127 -11.85 -15.16 1.05
CA ASP A 127 -12.04 -15.10 -0.40
C ASP A 127 -10.95 -15.87 -1.19
N HIS A 128 -9.83 -16.28 -0.55
CA HIS A 128 -8.62 -16.78 -1.23
C HIS A 128 -7.99 -18.05 -0.60
N ILE A 129 -8.75 -18.82 0.18
CA ILE A 129 -8.33 -20.13 0.75
C ILE A 129 -8.79 -21.32 -0.10
#